data_AF-A0AAJ2PGW1-F1
#
_entry.id   AF-A0AAJ2PGW1-F1
#
_cell.length_a   1.000
_cell.length_b   1.000
_cell.length_c   1.000
_cell.angle_alpha   90.00
_cell.angle_beta   90.00
_cell.angle_gamma   90.00
#
_symmetry.space_group_name_H-M   'P 1'
#
loop_
_entity.id
_entity.type
_entity.pdbx_description
1 polymer ?
#
loop_
_entity_poly.entity_id
_entity_poly.type
_entity_poly.pdbx_seq_one_letter_code
_entity_poly.pdbx_strand_id
1 'polypeptide(L)'
;MVELLSDGLVNSLEEAEQQAKNWLSTQHALHDPDQIAGGFANKVTGVGDAQINKAIGLKWKSRIIAVDEVVDEIARTTPYEDLSKIYLNVKLIP
;
A
#
# COMPACT_ATOMS: atom_id res chain seq x y z
N MET A 1 -1.71 13.25 17.49
CA MET A 1 -1.15 14.44 18.16
C MET A 1 -1.55 14.49 19.62
N VAL A 2 -2.83 14.33 19.97
CA VAL A 2 -3.28 14.18 21.38
C VAL A 2 -2.72 12.92 22.05
N GLU A 3 -2.53 11.84 21.29
CA GLU A 3 -2.02 10.55 21.77
C GLU A 3 -0.59 10.60 22.35
N LEU A 4 0.34 11.31 21.70
CA LEU A 4 1.72 11.45 22.22
C LEU A 4 1.78 12.22 23.54
N LEU A 5 0.90 13.21 23.71
CA LEU A 5 0.75 13.97 24.96
C LEU A 5 0.08 13.15 26.05
N SER A 6 -0.97 12.39 25.72
CA SER A 6 -1.65 11.54 26.69
C SER A 6 -0.76 10.41 27.20
N ASP A 7 0.16 9.94 26.36
CA ASP A 7 1.10 8.87 26.69
C ASP A 7 2.33 9.37 27.45
N GLY A 8 2.44 10.70 27.70
CA GLY A 8 3.57 11.32 28.40
C GLY A 8 4.89 11.26 27.64
N LEU A 9 4.85 10.97 26.34
CA LEU A 9 6.03 10.86 25.48
C LEU A 9 6.64 12.22 25.10
N VAL A 10 5.86 13.29 25.27
CA VAL A 10 6.24 14.68 24.98
C VAL A 10 5.65 15.62 26.02
N ASN A 11 6.30 16.77 26.23
CA ASN A 11 5.92 17.70 27.29
C ASN A 11 5.05 18.87 26.78
N SER A 12 4.83 18.98 25.47
CA SER A 12 4.04 20.05 24.88
C SER A 12 3.34 19.64 23.57
N LEU A 13 2.31 20.40 23.20
CA LEU A 13 1.66 20.31 21.89
C LEU A 13 2.63 20.56 20.75
N GLU A 14 3.50 21.56 20.88
CA GLU A 14 4.50 21.89 19.87
C GLU A 14 5.46 20.72 19.60
N GLU A 15 5.92 20.05 20.66
CA GLU A 15 6.79 18.87 20.54
C GLU A 15 6.02 17.70 19.90
N ALA A 16 4.76 17.49 20.27
CA ALA A 16 3.89 16.50 19.64
C ALA A 16 3.69 16.77 18.14
N GLU A 17 3.50 18.04 17.75
CA GLU A 17 3.36 18.42 16.34
C GLU A 17 4.64 18.16 15.56
N GLN A 18 5.79 18.54 16.13
CA GLN A 18 7.07 18.40 15.47
C GLN A 18 7.40 16.91 15.24
N GLN A 19 7.16 16.07 16.24
CA GLN A 19 7.33 14.63 16.09
C GLN A 19 6.37 14.03 15.06
N ALA A 20 5.10 14.47 15.04
CA ALA A 20 4.15 14.02 14.03
C ALA A 20 4.56 14.43 12.60
N LYS A 21 5.07 15.66 12.42
CA LYS A 21 5.61 16.15 11.14
C LYS A 21 6.84 15.36 10.70
N ASN A 22 7.75 15.08 11.63
CA ASN A 22 8.94 14.26 11.38
C ASN A 22 8.60 12.82 11.04
N TRP A 23 7.59 12.23 11.71
CA TRP A 23 7.11 10.90 11.36
C TRP A 23 6.50 10.91 9.97
N LEU A 24 5.60 11.86 9.68
CA LEU A 24 4.92 11.95 8.38
C LEU A 24 5.89 12.12 7.21
N SER A 25 7.00 12.84 7.39
CA SER A 25 8.01 13.04 6.34
C SER A 25 8.78 11.76 5.97
N THR A 26 8.69 10.71 6.79
CA THR A 26 9.27 9.39 6.52
C THR A 26 8.28 8.41 5.90
N GLN A 27 7.01 8.80 5.78
CA GLN A 27 5.96 7.93 5.24
C GLN A 27 5.78 8.13 3.74
N HIS A 28 5.52 7.05 3.01
CA HIS A 28 5.05 7.06 1.63
C HIS A 28 3.64 6.47 1.54
N ALA A 29 2.91 6.82 0.47
CA ALA A 29 1.65 6.16 0.15
C ALA A 29 1.83 4.63 0.11
N LEU A 30 0.86 3.90 0.66
CA LEU A 30 0.83 2.44 0.54
C LEU A 30 0.52 2.07 -0.92
N HIS A 31 1.25 1.07 -1.41
CA HIS A 31 1.00 0.46 -2.71
C HIS A 31 0.30 -0.88 -2.50
N ASP A 32 -0.99 -0.93 -2.82
CA ASP A 32 -1.73 -2.20 -2.81
C ASP A 32 -1.40 -3.00 -4.09
N PRO A 33 -1.28 -4.34 -4.05
CA PRO A 33 -0.90 -5.14 -5.23
C PRO A 33 -1.83 -4.96 -6.43
N ASP A 34 -3.10 -4.68 -6.18
CA ASP A 34 -4.09 -4.34 -7.20
C ASP A 34 -3.78 -2.98 -7.87
N GLN A 35 -3.15 -2.00 -7.20
CA GLN A 35 -2.75 -0.73 -7.86
C GLN A 35 -1.75 -0.89 -9.02
N ILE A 36 -1.07 -2.04 -9.12
CA ILE A 36 -0.21 -2.37 -10.27
C ILE A 36 -0.94 -3.30 -11.24
N ALA A 37 -1.57 -4.37 -10.73
CA ALA A 37 -2.30 -5.34 -11.54
C ALA A 37 -3.83 -5.08 -11.50
N GLY A 38 -4.30 -4.21 -12.39
CA GLY A 38 -5.74 -4.02 -12.66
C GLY A 38 -6.49 -3.02 -11.77
N GLY A 39 -5.82 -2.27 -10.90
CA GLY A 39 -6.44 -1.41 -9.88
C GLY A 39 -6.31 0.10 -10.10
N PHE A 40 -6.84 0.85 -9.14
CA PHE A 40 -7.00 2.30 -9.22
C PHE A 40 -5.75 3.02 -8.66
N ALA A 41 -4.75 3.28 -9.50
CA ALA A 41 -3.51 3.97 -9.12
C ALA A 41 -3.73 5.37 -8.49
N ASN A 42 -4.91 5.97 -8.63
CA ASN A 42 -5.27 7.26 -8.07
C ASN A 42 -5.95 7.19 -6.68
N LYS A 43 -6.14 6.00 -6.10
CA LYS A 43 -6.76 5.82 -4.77
C LYS A 43 -5.73 5.41 -3.73
N VAL A 44 -5.19 6.39 -3.02
CA VAL A 44 -4.33 6.15 -1.85
C VAL A 44 -5.20 5.82 -0.64
N THR A 45 -5.04 4.63 -0.07
CA THR A 45 -5.81 4.10 1.07
C THR A 45 -5.14 4.38 2.43
N GLY A 46 -3.83 4.68 2.42
CA GLY A 46 -3.06 5.00 3.62
C GLY A 46 -1.59 5.31 3.32
N VAL A 47 -0.79 5.46 4.38
CA VAL A 47 0.66 5.69 4.32
C VAL A 47 1.40 4.69 5.22
N GLY A 48 2.66 4.42 4.91
CA GLY A 48 3.55 3.59 5.72
C GLY A 48 5.01 3.97 5.52
N ASP A 49 5.91 3.39 6.31
CA ASP A 49 7.34 3.75 6.28
C ASP A 49 7.93 3.55 4.89
N ALA A 50 8.56 4.60 4.36
CA ALA A 50 9.10 4.64 3.00
C ALA A 50 10.14 3.54 2.74
N GLN A 51 11.00 3.24 3.71
CA GLN A 51 12.07 2.26 3.56
C GLN A 51 11.50 0.84 3.56
N ILE A 52 10.53 0.57 4.45
CA ILE A 52 9.82 -0.71 4.50
C ILE A 52 9.01 -0.92 3.22
N ASN A 53 8.25 0.09 2.77
CA ASN A 53 7.48 0.03 1.53
C ASN A 53 8.39 -0.29 0.34
N LYS A 54 9.55 0.38 0.24
CA LYS A 54 10.55 0.11 -0.81
C LYS A 54 11.13 -1.29 -0.72
N ALA A 55 11.47 -1.75 0.48
CA ALA A 55 12.04 -3.09 0.69
C ALA A 55 11.05 -4.20 0.31
N ILE A 56 9.76 -4.02 0.61
CA ILE A 56 8.70 -4.93 0.18
C ILE A 56 8.55 -4.89 -1.34
N GLY A 57 8.44 -3.70 -1.95
CA GLY A 57 8.30 -3.55 -3.40
C GLY A 57 9.44 -4.20 -4.19
N LEU A 58 10.68 -4.09 -3.71
CA LEU A 58 11.84 -4.76 -4.32
C LEU A 58 11.71 -6.28 -4.34
N LYS A 59 11.11 -6.89 -3.31
CA LYS A 59 10.84 -8.34 -3.27
C LYS A 59 9.73 -8.76 -4.24
N TRP A 60 8.81 -7.86 -4.55
CA TRP A 60 7.71 -8.09 -5.48
C TRP A 60 8.10 -7.92 -6.95
N LYS A 61 9.15 -7.16 -7.25
CA LYS A 61 9.54 -6.83 -8.64
C LYS A 61 9.64 -8.03 -9.57
N SER A 62 10.13 -9.17 -9.10
CA SER A 62 10.19 -10.41 -9.90
C SER A 62 8.91 -11.25 -9.84
N ARG A 63 8.11 -11.11 -8.77
CA ARG A 63 6.88 -11.89 -8.55
C ARG A 63 5.67 -11.29 -9.26
N ILE A 64 5.66 -9.96 -9.44
CA ILE A 64 4.54 -9.25 -10.06
C ILE A 64 4.33 -9.67 -11.51
N ILE A 65 5.39 -10.06 -12.23
CA ILE A 65 5.32 -10.52 -13.63
C ILE A 65 4.35 -11.69 -13.77
N ALA A 66 4.46 -12.70 -12.89
CA ALA A 66 3.58 -13.87 -12.93
C ALA A 66 2.11 -13.53 -12.58
N VAL A 67 1.90 -12.53 -11.71
CA VAL A 67 0.55 -12.05 -11.37
C VAL A 67 -0.04 -11.27 -12.56
N ASP A 68 0.75 -10.43 -13.21
CA ASP A 68 0.37 -9.62 -14.36
C ASP A 68 -0.07 -10.49 -15.54
N GLU A 69 0.70 -11.54 -15.85
CA GLU A 69 0.36 -12.52 -16.90
C GLU A 69 -0.99 -13.20 -16.66
N VAL A 70 -1.27 -13.61 -15.41
CA VAL A 70 -2.53 -14.26 -15.03
C VAL A 70 -3.70 -13.28 -15.08
N VAL A 71 -3.50 -12.05 -14.60
CA VAL A 71 -4.53 -11.00 -14.64
C VAL A 71 -4.87 -10.65 -16.09
N ASP A 72 -3.88 -10.51 -16.96
CA ASP A 72 -4.07 -10.25 -18.39
C ASP A 72 -4.85 -11.37 -19.09
N GLU A 73 -4.57 -12.64 -18.78
CA GLU A 73 -5.30 -13.78 -19.35
C GLU A 73 -6.78 -13.76 -18.92
N ILE A 74 -7.04 -13.56 -17.63
CA ILE A 74 -8.40 -13.48 -17.09
C ILE A 74 -9.15 -12.29 -17.70
N ALA A 75 -8.51 -11.13 -17.80
CA ALA A 75 -9.12 -9.92 -18.36
C ALA A 75 -9.52 -10.08 -19.83
N ARG A 76 -8.72 -10.81 -20.63
CA ARG A 76 -9.01 -11.07 -22.05
C ARG A 76 -10.12 -12.09 -22.27
N THR A 77 -10.28 -13.04 -21.35
CA THR A 77 -11.21 -14.17 -21.51
C THR A 77 -12.54 -13.97 -20.79
N THR A 78 -12.63 -12.99 -19.89
CA THR A 78 -13.85 -12.68 -19.13
C THR A 78 -14.66 -11.60 -19.84
N PRO A 79 -16.00 -11.74 -19.94
CA PRO A 79 -16.89 -10.66 -20.37
C PRO A 79 -16.69 -9.39 -19.54
N TYR A 80 -16.67 -8.22 -20.19
CA TYR A 80 -16.35 -6.94 -19.54
C TYR A 80 -17.24 -6.64 -18.31
N GLU A 81 -18.53 -6.97 -18.39
CA GLU A 81 -19.51 -6.79 -17.31
C GLU A 81 -19.25 -7.62 -16.05
N ASP A 82 -18.48 -8.71 -16.19
CA ASP A 82 -18.12 -9.60 -15.09
C ASP A 82 -16.77 -9.27 -14.46
N LEU A 83 -15.92 -8.48 -15.12
CA LEU A 83 -14.60 -8.08 -14.59
C LEU A 83 -14.70 -7.42 -13.21
N SER A 84 -15.74 -6.60 -12.99
CA SER A 84 -15.98 -5.92 -11.71
C SER A 84 -16.32 -6.85 -10.53
N LYS A 85 -16.65 -8.12 -10.82
CA LYS A 85 -17.02 -9.14 -9.83
C LYS A 85 -15.85 -10.06 -9.47
N ILE A 86 -14.72 -9.93 -10.18
CA ILE A 86 -13.54 -10.75 -9.99
C ILE A 86 -12.56 -9.99 -9.08
N TYR A 87 -12.16 -10.66 -7.99
CA TYR A 87 -11.19 -10.12 -7.02
C TYR A 87 -9.93 -10.96 -7.02
N LEU A 88 -8.78 -10.31 -6.91
CA LEU A 88 -7.49 -10.99 -6.81
C LEU A 88 -7.37 -11.67 -5.43
N ASN A 89 -7.27 -13.00 -5.42
CA ASN A 89 -6.97 -13.75 -4.21
C ASN A 89 -5.50 -14.21 -4.23
N VAL A 90 -4.65 -13.54 -3.46
CA VAL A 90 -3.22 -13.86 -3.40
C VAL A 90 -2.95 -14.85 -2.27
N LYS A 91 -2.56 -16.08 -2.61
CA LYS A 91 -2.02 -17.03 -1.65
C LYS A 91 -0.49 -17.01 -1.71
N LEU A 92 0.15 -16.53 -0.65
CA LEU A 92 1.60 -16.58 -0.54
C LEU A 92 2.02 -18.04 -0.31
N ILE A 93 2.77 -18.60 -1.27
CA ILE A 93 3.40 -19.91 -1.12
C ILE A 93 4.70 -19.70 -0.31
N PRO A 94 4.95 -20.49 0.76
CA PRO A 94 6.14 -20.37 1.62
C PRO A 94 7.45 -20.41 0.85
#